data_AF-A0A835ASK0-F1
#
_entry.id   AF-A0A835ASK0-F1
#
_cell.length_a   1.000
_cell.length_b   1.000
_cell.length_c   1.000
_cell.angle_alpha   90.00
_cell.angle_beta   90.00
_cell.angle_gamma   90.00
#
_symmetry.space_group_name_H-M   'P 1'
#
loop_
_entity.id
_entity.type
_entity.pdbx_description
1 polymer ?
#
loop_
_entity_poly.entity_id
_entity_poly.type
_entity_poly.pdbx_seq_one_letter_code
_entity_poly.pdbx_strand_id
1 'polypeptide(L)'
;MADCSRADATALWSGSAESNPPDTRGSRFRNNRIAACFPPTNADPSAPVTFPGLYKYTTSKTHTLSGSGAPKLATIKFFAWLLVLGKLNCRSYRYRRNICTVDESYCALCPSVEETDNHIFFECALARNTWECIGVDPDGGSCRHPWLMGRELPLPSSVQYDAILLVFWQLWKARNAMIFNQEQRSPRRVLRHVVEDMDNWISRYKHHSDHWSAWIDYFTASV
;
A
#
# COMPACT_ATOMS: atom_id res chain seq x y z
N MET A 1 61.09 -46.47 1.36
CA MET A 1 61.06 -46.32 2.82
C MET A 1 59.68 -45.75 3.14
N ALA A 2 58.65 -46.60 3.31
CA ALA A 2 58.21 -47.20 4.59
C ALA A 2 57.74 -46.12 5.58
N ASP A 3 56.60 -46.10 6.26
CA ASP A 3 55.42 -46.97 6.54
C ASP A 3 54.33 -45.99 7.06
N CYS A 4 53.01 -46.15 6.90
CA CYS A 4 52.04 -47.11 7.46
C CYS A 4 51.89 -47.13 9.02
N SER A 5 50.62 -47.20 9.47
CA SER A 5 50.09 -47.53 10.82
C SER A 5 49.82 -46.35 11.77
N ARG A 6 48.58 -45.92 12.07
CA ARG A 6 47.40 -46.59 12.73
C ARG A 6 47.59 -46.79 14.24
N ALA A 7 46.71 -46.18 15.04
CA ALA A 7 46.08 -46.77 16.23
C ALA A 7 44.97 -45.85 16.80
N ASP A 8 43.75 -46.38 16.80
CA ASP A 8 42.63 -46.04 17.69
C ASP A 8 42.94 -46.41 19.15
N ALA A 9 42.19 -45.86 20.12
CA ALA A 9 41.49 -46.62 21.18
C ALA A 9 41.02 -45.77 22.39
N THR A 10 39.68 -45.79 22.61
CA THR A 10 38.96 -46.02 23.89
C THR A 10 38.99 -44.89 24.96
N ALA A 11 37.91 -44.13 25.20
CA ALA A 11 36.60 -44.43 25.83
C ALA A 11 36.62 -44.67 27.35
N LEU A 12 35.81 -43.88 28.10
CA LEU A 12 35.13 -44.17 29.38
C LEU A 12 34.09 -43.03 29.61
N TRP A 13 32.80 -43.19 29.32
CA TRP A 13 31.69 -43.77 30.11
C TRP A 13 31.37 -43.07 31.46
N SER A 14 30.23 -42.37 31.51
CA SER A 14 29.11 -42.70 32.41
C SER A 14 27.86 -41.95 31.96
N GLY A 15 26.80 -42.70 31.67
CA GLY A 15 25.46 -42.17 31.40
C GLY A 15 24.61 -42.15 32.67
N SER A 16 23.52 -41.39 32.61
CA SER A 16 22.26 -41.73 33.26
C SER A 16 21.12 -41.12 32.45
N ALA A 17 20.17 -41.99 32.09
CA ALA A 17 18.85 -41.65 31.58
C ALA A 17 18.05 -40.90 32.68
N GLU A 18 17.07 -40.09 32.29
CA GLU A 18 15.63 -40.41 32.38
C GLU A 18 14.75 -39.14 32.32
N SER A 19 13.58 -39.30 31.68
CA SER A 19 12.34 -38.49 31.75
C SER A 19 12.15 -37.25 30.84
N ASN A 20 11.26 -37.41 29.84
CA ASN A 20 10.37 -36.37 29.30
C ASN A 20 9.15 -36.23 30.24
N PRO A 21 8.55 -35.03 30.48
CA PRO A 21 7.48 -34.47 29.60
C PRO A 21 7.33 -32.91 29.73
N PRO A 22 6.21 -32.25 29.32
CA PRO A 22 5.38 -32.37 28.11
C PRO A 22 5.37 -31.07 27.26
N ASP A 23 4.87 -31.22 26.04
CA ASP A 23 4.39 -30.16 25.14
C ASP A 23 3.41 -29.20 25.84
N THR A 24 3.71 -27.90 25.84
CA THR A 24 2.72 -26.83 25.99
C THR A 24 3.02 -25.65 25.07
N ARG A 25 2.19 -25.52 24.04
CA ARG A 25 1.80 -24.31 23.30
C ARG A 25 2.03 -23.01 24.08
N GLY A 26 2.74 -22.06 23.48
CA GLY A 26 2.80 -20.69 23.96
C GLY A 26 3.78 -19.76 23.24
N SER A 27 3.77 -19.68 21.90
CA SER A 27 4.61 -18.70 21.20
C SER A 27 4.05 -17.27 21.37
N ARG A 28 4.50 -16.55 22.39
CA ARG A 28 4.53 -15.08 22.37
C ARG A 28 5.70 -14.64 21.50
N PHE A 29 5.49 -14.50 20.19
CA PHE A 29 6.37 -13.65 19.39
C PHE A 29 5.92 -12.21 19.53
N ARG A 30 6.71 -11.46 20.31
CA ARG A 30 6.61 -10.01 20.49
C ARG A 30 6.80 -9.31 19.14
N ASN A 31 5.84 -8.47 18.78
CA ASN A 31 5.93 -7.50 17.70
C ASN A 31 7.10 -6.54 17.96
N ASN A 32 8.22 -6.69 17.24
CA ASN A 32 9.25 -5.64 17.19
C ASN A 32 10.12 -5.67 15.91
N ARG A 33 9.51 -5.90 14.74
CA ARG A 33 10.21 -5.85 13.43
C ARG A 33 9.49 -4.99 12.39
N ILE A 34 8.85 -3.89 12.81
CA ILE A 34 8.15 -2.98 11.89
C ILE A 34 9.01 -1.76 11.52
N ALA A 35 10.09 -1.49 12.26
CA ALA A 35 10.99 -0.36 11.99
C ALA A 35 11.97 -0.56 10.82
N ALA A 36 12.01 -1.74 10.19
CA ALA A 36 13.07 -2.10 9.22
C ALA A 36 12.69 -1.95 7.74
N CYS A 37 11.49 -1.45 7.42
CA CYS A 37 11.00 -1.43 6.03
C CYS A 37 11.22 -0.11 5.28
N PHE A 38 11.83 0.90 5.89
CA PHE A 38 12.14 2.17 5.22
C PHE A 38 13.56 2.63 5.53
N PRO A 39 14.29 3.15 4.54
CA PRO A 39 15.59 3.72 4.79
C PRO A 39 15.45 4.92 5.74
N PRO A 40 16.39 5.13 6.67
CA PRO A 40 16.38 6.32 7.53
C PRO A 40 16.40 7.59 6.66
N THR A 41 15.89 8.68 7.23
CA THR A 41 15.62 9.99 6.61
C THR A 41 16.79 10.66 5.86
N ASN A 42 17.98 10.05 5.85
CA ASN A 42 19.21 10.56 5.25
C ASN A 42 19.83 9.60 4.20
N ALA A 43 19.08 8.63 3.66
CA ALA A 43 19.62 7.70 2.67
C ALA A 43 19.69 8.30 1.25
N ASP A 44 20.83 8.06 0.58
CA ASP A 44 21.15 8.44 -0.80
C ASP A 44 20.05 8.02 -1.79
N PRO A 45 19.51 8.94 -2.62
CA PRO A 45 18.46 8.66 -3.61
C PRO A 45 18.84 7.67 -4.72
N SER A 46 20.13 7.35 -4.86
CA SER A 46 20.67 6.55 -5.96
C SER A 46 20.98 5.08 -5.61
N ALA A 47 20.79 4.66 -4.35
CA ALA A 47 21.12 3.30 -3.93
C ALA A 47 20.04 2.26 -4.37
N PRO A 48 20.43 1.11 -4.97
CA PRO A 48 19.49 0.06 -5.36
C PRO A 48 18.90 -0.65 -4.14
N VAL A 49 17.60 -0.44 -3.91
CA VAL A 49 16.87 -1.07 -2.81
C VAL A 49 16.73 -2.57 -3.07
N THR A 50 17.53 -3.39 -2.38
CA THR A 50 17.48 -4.85 -2.50
C THR A 50 16.72 -5.43 -1.30
N PHE A 51 15.61 -6.12 -1.54
CA PHE A 51 14.86 -6.84 -0.51
C PHE A 51 14.95 -8.36 -0.73
N PRO A 52 15.49 -9.13 0.23
CA PRO A 52 15.46 -10.58 0.17
C PRO A 52 14.05 -11.12 0.41
N GLY A 53 13.54 -11.90 -0.57
CA GLY A 53 12.58 -12.98 -0.33
C GLY A 53 11.13 -12.59 -0.05
N LEU A 54 10.37 -12.22 -1.09
CA LEU A 54 8.90 -12.38 -1.06
C LEU A 54 8.33 -12.72 -2.44
N TYR A 55 8.93 -13.68 -3.15
CA TYR A 55 8.24 -14.34 -4.26
C TYR A 55 7.47 -15.54 -3.67
N LYS A 56 6.16 -15.39 -3.56
CA LYS A 56 5.15 -16.46 -3.58
C LYS A 56 3.78 -15.83 -3.37
N TYR A 57 3.21 -15.28 -4.44
CA TYR A 57 1.77 -15.35 -4.62
C TYR A 57 1.50 -15.71 -6.08
N THR A 58 1.13 -16.96 -6.27
CA THR A 58 0.67 -17.51 -7.53
C THR A 58 -0.65 -16.85 -7.91
N THR A 59 -0.73 -16.48 -9.18
CA THR A 59 -1.92 -16.02 -9.86
C THR A 59 -2.99 -17.11 -9.82
N SER A 60 -4.09 -16.90 -9.09
CA SER A 60 -5.41 -17.47 -9.39
C SER A 60 -6.42 -17.01 -8.35
N LYS A 61 -7.29 -16.08 -8.75
CA LYS A 61 -8.75 -16.13 -8.61
C LYS A 61 -9.33 -14.74 -8.89
N THR A 62 -9.94 -14.63 -10.05
CA THR A 62 -10.95 -13.64 -10.40
C THR A 62 -12.10 -13.76 -9.39
N HIS A 63 -12.15 -12.87 -8.41
CA HIS A 63 -13.36 -12.61 -7.64
C HIS A 63 -13.92 -11.26 -8.08
N THR A 64 -15.14 -11.32 -8.57
CA THR A 64 -16.10 -10.23 -8.73
C THR A 64 -15.95 -9.18 -7.63
N LEU A 65 -15.57 -7.96 -8.02
CA LEU A 65 -15.54 -6.78 -7.16
C LEU A 65 -16.96 -6.23 -7.00
N SER A 66 -17.76 -6.92 -6.18
CA SER A 66 -18.94 -6.34 -5.55
C SER A 66 -18.97 -6.83 -4.12
N GLY A 67 -18.22 -6.13 -3.27
CA GLY A 67 -18.12 -6.41 -1.85
C GLY A 67 -17.80 -5.13 -1.12
N SER A 68 -18.83 -4.53 -0.52
CA SER A 68 -18.83 -3.40 0.41
C SER A 68 -18.13 -3.77 1.73
N GLY A 69 -16.90 -4.25 1.65
CA GLY A 69 -16.02 -4.46 2.79
C GLY A 69 -14.87 -3.47 2.71
N ALA A 70 -14.56 -2.82 3.84
CA ALA A 70 -13.41 -1.93 3.93
C ALA A 70 -12.15 -2.65 3.41
N PRO A 71 -11.30 -1.96 2.63
CA PRO A 71 -10.06 -2.56 2.14
C PRO A 71 -9.22 -3.04 3.32
N LYS A 72 -8.53 -4.16 3.12
CA LYS A 72 -7.52 -4.61 4.09
C LYS A 72 -6.32 -3.68 3.99
N LEU A 73 -5.69 -3.34 5.11
CA LEU A 73 -4.48 -2.52 5.16
C LEU A 73 -3.36 -3.06 4.22
N ALA A 74 -3.23 -4.38 4.11
CA ALA A 74 -2.28 -5.02 3.19
C ALA A 74 -2.55 -4.67 1.71
N THR A 75 -3.82 -4.59 1.31
CA THR A 75 -4.20 -4.23 -0.07
C THR A 75 -3.78 -2.81 -0.40
N ILE A 76 -3.99 -1.87 0.52
CA ILE A 76 -3.61 -0.46 0.31
C ILE A 76 -2.09 -0.30 0.31
N LYS A 77 -1.37 -1.01 1.18
CA LYS A 77 0.09 -1.03 1.15
C LYS A 77 0.66 -1.60 -0.16
N PHE A 78 0.05 -2.65 -0.68
CA PHE A 78 0.43 -3.20 -1.98
C PHE A 78 0.13 -2.23 -3.13
N PHE A 79 -1.02 -1.55 -3.08
CA PHE A 79 -1.34 -0.47 -4.00
C PHE A 79 -0.31 0.66 -3.93
N ALA A 80 0.06 1.12 -2.73
CA ALA A 80 1.06 2.16 -2.54
C ALA A 80 2.43 1.75 -3.11
N TRP A 81 2.82 0.49 -2.92
CA TRP A 81 4.04 -0.06 -3.51
C TRP A 81 4.02 -0.01 -5.04
N LEU A 82 2.90 -0.41 -5.67
CA LEU A 82 2.74 -0.30 -7.12
C LEU A 82 2.72 1.15 -7.61
N LEU A 83 2.07 2.04 -6.85
CA LEU A 83 2.00 3.47 -7.12
C LEU A 83 3.40 4.08 -7.18
N VAL A 84 4.20 3.92 -6.12
CA VAL A 84 5.57 4.46 -6.04
C VAL A 84 6.45 3.89 -7.16
N LEU A 85 6.31 2.61 -7.50
CA LEU A 85 7.04 1.98 -8.60
C LEU A 85 6.53 2.36 -10.00
N GLY A 86 5.34 2.94 -10.13
CA GLY A 86 4.76 3.26 -11.44
C GLY A 86 4.29 2.06 -12.22
N LYS A 87 3.91 1.02 -11.49
CA LYS A 87 3.46 -0.26 -12.03
C LYS A 87 1.95 -0.43 -11.88
N LEU A 88 1.23 0.67 -11.66
CA LEU A 88 -0.23 0.66 -11.73
C LEU A 88 -0.69 0.38 -13.15
N ASN A 89 -1.82 -0.32 -13.26
CA ASN A 89 -2.43 -0.70 -14.54
C ASN A 89 -3.18 0.46 -15.19
N CYS A 90 -2.51 1.61 -15.35
CA CYS A 90 -2.99 2.73 -16.15
C CYS A 90 -3.06 2.29 -17.62
N ARG A 91 -3.98 2.85 -18.41
CA ARG A 91 -4.13 2.47 -19.81
C ARG A 91 -2.88 2.79 -20.62
N SER A 92 -2.18 3.89 -20.34
CA SER A 92 -0.84 4.19 -20.90
C SER A 92 0.20 3.09 -20.65
N TYR A 93 0.20 2.49 -19.45
CA TYR A 93 1.10 1.37 -19.12
C TYR A 93 0.73 0.11 -19.90
N ARG A 94 -0.57 -0.16 -20.08
CA ARG A 94 -1.05 -1.29 -20.91
C ARG A 94 -0.72 -1.09 -22.38
N TYR A 95 -0.89 0.12 -22.89
CA TYR A 95 -0.55 0.47 -24.28
C TYR A 95 0.93 0.25 -24.56
N ARG A 96 1.83 0.75 -23.69
CA ARG A 96 3.29 0.53 -23.80
C ARG A 96 3.72 -0.94 -23.74
N ARG A 97 2.85 -1.82 -23.26
CA ARG A 97 3.07 -3.28 -23.20
C ARG A 97 2.38 -4.02 -24.35
N ASN A 98 1.81 -3.30 -25.33
CA ASN A 98 1.04 -3.85 -26.45
C ASN A 98 -0.17 -4.68 -25.99
N ILE A 99 -0.82 -4.29 -24.89
CA ILE A 99 -1.99 -4.98 -24.32
C ILE A 99 -3.32 -4.34 -24.79
N CYS A 100 -3.31 -3.08 -25.22
CA CYS A 100 -4.49 -2.36 -25.70
C CYS A 100 -4.12 -1.45 -26.87
N THR A 101 -5.13 -0.99 -27.63
CA THR A 101 -4.92 -0.06 -28.75
C THR A 101 -4.69 1.38 -28.25
N VAL A 102 -4.35 2.29 -29.16
CA VAL A 102 -4.16 3.71 -28.82
C VAL A 102 -5.47 4.35 -28.38
N ASP A 103 -6.60 3.98 -28.99
CA ASP A 103 -7.92 4.50 -28.61
C ASP A 103 -8.34 4.04 -27.22
N GLU A 104 -7.88 2.85 -26.81
CA GLU A 104 -8.06 2.31 -25.46
C GLU A 104 -7.08 2.90 -24.43
N SER A 105 -6.13 3.75 -24.85
CA SER A 105 -5.15 4.40 -23.97
C SER A 105 -5.70 5.63 -23.24
N TYR A 106 -6.80 6.20 -23.74
CA TYR A 106 -7.38 7.44 -23.21
C TYR A 106 -8.12 7.22 -21.89
N CYS A 107 -8.22 8.28 -21.09
CA CYS A 107 -8.96 8.29 -19.85
C CYS A 107 -10.46 8.07 -20.10
N ALA A 108 -11.12 7.26 -19.27
CA ALA A 108 -12.55 7.01 -19.37
C ALA A 108 -13.42 8.23 -19.03
N LEU A 109 -12.86 9.20 -18.28
CA LEU A 109 -13.55 10.42 -17.85
C LEU A 109 -13.14 11.65 -18.66
N CYS A 110 -11.95 11.64 -19.25
CA CYS A 110 -11.42 12.72 -20.08
C CYS A 110 -11.12 12.15 -21.47
N PRO A 111 -12.11 12.14 -22.39
CA PRO A 111 -11.89 11.74 -23.77
C PRO A 111 -10.71 12.53 -24.34
N SER A 112 -9.90 11.90 -25.20
CA SER A 112 -8.69 12.46 -25.82
C SER A 112 -7.47 12.77 -24.93
N VAL A 113 -7.50 12.46 -23.63
CA VAL A 113 -6.31 12.58 -22.77
C VAL A 113 -5.77 11.19 -22.45
N GLU A 114 -4.47 10.96 -22.66
CA GLU A 114 -3.83 9.69 -22.32
C GLU A 114 -3.91 9.43 -20.80
N GLU A 115 -4.31 8.22 -20.42
CA GLU A 115 -4.46 7.87 -19.02
C GLU A 115 -3.11 7.47 -18.40
N THR A 116 -2.39 8.45 -17.88
CA THR A 116 -1.19 8.28 -17.04
C THR A 116 -1.57 8.18 -15.56
N ASP A 117 -0.64 7.76 -14.71
CA ASP A 117 -0.82 7.81 -13.26
C ASP A 117 -0.98 9.27 -12.76
N ASN A 118 -0.16 10.20 -13.23
CA ASN A 118 -0.33 11.63 -12.93
C ASN A 118 -1.70 12.14 -13.39
N HIS A 119 -2.18 11.72 -14.55
CA HIS A 119 -3.51 12.08 -15.01
C HIS A 119 -4.59 11.56 -14.07
N ILE A 120 -4.53 10.26 -13.71
CA ILE A 120 -5.52 9.64 -12.81
C ILE A 120 -5.58 10.34 -11.45
N PHE A 121 -4.42 10.72 -10.91
CA PHE A 121 -4.34 11.22 -9.54
C PHE A 121 -4.33 12.74 -9.41
N PHE A 122 -4.03 13.51 -10.45
CA PHE A 122 -3.90 14.97 -10.32
C PHE A 122 -4.58 15.76 -11.42
N GLU A 123 -4.52 15.35 -12.69
CA GLU A 123 -4.98 16.20 -13.80
C GLU A 123 -6.44 15.94 -14.17
N CYS A 124 -6.92 14.71 -13.97
CA CYS A 124 -8.28 14.30 -14.25
C CYS A 124 -9.26 15.19 -13.47
N ALA A 125 -10.36 15.60 -14.11
CA ALA A 125 -11.36 16.47 -13.49
C ALA A 125 -11.91 15.92 -12.16
N LEU A 126 -12.06 14.58 -12.06
CA LEU A 126 -12.45 13.94 -10.81
C LEU A 126 -11.39 14.15 -9.71
N ALA A 127 -10.12 13.99 -10.05
CA ALA A 127 -9.02 14.12 -9.10
C ALA A 127 -8.85 15.57 -8.65
N ARG A 128 -8.76 16.52 -9.58
CA ARG A 128 -8.64 17.96 -9.29
C ARG A 128 -9.73 18.43 -8.33
N ASN A 129 -10.99 18.15 -8.67
CA ASN A 129 -12.11 18.55 -7.83
C ASN A 129 -12.11 17.84 -6.46
N THR A 130 -11.56 16.62 -6.36
CA THR A 130 -11.44 15.91 -5.07
C THR A 130 -10.39 16.57 -4.18
N TRP A 131 -9.24 16.94 -4.74
CA TRP A 131 -8.19 17.65 -4.00
C TRP A 131 -8.61 19.07 -3.61
N GLU A 132 -9.29 19.78 -4.51
CA GLU A 132 -9.89 21.09 -4.25
C GLU A 132 -10.88 21.05 -3.07
N CYS A 133 -11.74 20.02 -2.99
CA CYS A 133 -12.68 19.86 -1.88
C CYS A 133 -11.98 19.79 -0.51
N ILE A 134 -10.78 19.21 -0.45
CA ILE A 134 -9.99 19.07 0.78
C ILE A 134 -8.85 20.09 0.88
N GLY A 135 -8.84 21.12 0.04
CA GLY A 135 -7.86 22.20 0.09
C GLY A 135 -6.40 21.75 -0.09
N VAL A 136 -6.16 20.64 -0.79
CA VAL A 136 -4.81 20.15 -1.11
C VAL A 136 -4.49 20.55 -2.54
N ASP A 137 -3.33 21.19 -2.74
CA ASP A 137 -2.85 21.52 -4.07
C ASP A 137 -1.87 20.44 -4.56
N PRO A 138 -2.22 19.70 -5.65
CA PRO A 138 -1.32 18.71 -6.20
C PRO A 138 -0.14 19.29 -7.01
N ASP A 139 -0.09 20.61 -7.27
CA ASP A 139 0.84 21.24 -8.23
C ASP A 139 2.34 21.12 -7.84
N GLY A 140 2.65 20.61 -6.64
CA GLY A 140 4.02 20.28 -6.20
C GLY A 140 4.29 18.80 -5.96
N GLY A 141 3.31 17.91 -6.15
CA GLY A 141 3.34 16.52 -5.71
C GLY A 141 3.49 15.51 -6.84
N SER A 142 4.55 14.70 -6.82
CA SER A 142 4.57 13.47 -7.61
C SER A 142 3.68 12.43 -6.94
N CYS A 143 2.91 11.66 -7.73
CA CYS A 143 2.13 10.52 -7.22
C CYS A 143 3.06 9.44 -6.65
N ARG A 144 4.37 9.56 -6.87
CA ARG A 144 5.43 8.72 -6.31
C ARG A 144 5.88 9.14 -4.93
N HIS A 145 5.47 10.31 -4.47
CA HIS A 145 5.79 10.86 -3.15
C HIS A 145 4.53 11.25 -2.35
N PRO A 146 3.56 10.34 -2.14
CA PRO A 146 2.32 10.64 -1.42
C PRO A 146 2.54 11.14 0.02
N TRP A 147 3.70 10.86 0.64
CA TRP A 147 4.09 11.36 1.97
C TRP A 147 4.50 12.85 2.01
N LEU A 148 4.56 13.52 0.86
CA LEU A 148 4.80 14.95 0.78
C LEU A 148 3.50 15.76 0.73
N MET A 149 2.36 15.14 0.44
CA MET A 149 1.08 15.85 0.24
C MET A 149 0.30 15.98 1.55
N GLY A 150 -0.48 17.06 1.70
CA GLY A 150 -1.28 17.31 2.90
C GLY A 150 -0.47 17.84 4.09
N ARG A 151 0.77 18.31 3.85
CA ARG A 151 1.64 18.90 4.91
C ARG A 151 1.23 20.32 5.24
N GLU A 152 0.62 20.98 4.27
CA GLU A 152 0.01 22.30 4.31
C GLU A 152 -1.27 22.33 5.16
N LEU A 153 -1.88 21.17 5.41
CA LEU A 153 -3.08 21.08 6.23
C LEU A 153 -2.73 21.22 7.71
N PRO A 154 -3.53 21.95 8.51
CA PRO A 154 -3.34 22.11 9.95
C PRO A 154 -3.80 20.84 10.71
N LEU A 155 -3.35 19.67 10.27
CA LEU A 155 -3.75 18.36 10.78
C LEU A 155 -2.55 17.59 11.32
N PRO A 156 -2.77 16.59 12.20
CA PRO A 156 -1.68 15.80 12.76
C PRO A 156 -0.94 14.98 11.69
N SER A 157 0.38 15.14 11.63
CA SER A 157 1.23 14.49 10.63
C SER A 157 1.43 12.98 10.83
N SER A 158 1.13 12.45 12.03
CA SER A 158 1.39 11.04 12.37
C SER A 158 0.57 10.04 11.54
N VAL A 159 -0.59 10.45 11.04
CA VAL A 159 -1.50 9.62 10.23
C VAL A 159 -1.76 10.19 8.83
N GLN A 160 -1.15 11.33 8.52
CA GLN A 160 -1.31 12.06 7.26
C GLN A 160 -1.08 11.16 6.05
N TYR A 161 0.03 10.42 6.04
CA TYR A 161 0.37 9.54 4.92
C TYR A 161 -0.74 8.51 4.64
N ASP A 162 -1.27 7.88 5.69
CA ASP A 162 -2.33 6.88 5.55
C ASP A 162 -3.64 7.51 5.08
N ALA A 163 -3.99 8.69 5.58
CA ALA A 163 -5.18 9.43 5.15
C ALA A 163 -5.11 9.85 3.68
N ILE A 164 -3.98 10.42 3.25
CA ILE A 164 -3.73 10.79 1.85
C ILE A 164 -3.74 9.56 0.95
N LEU A 165 -3.12 8.46 1.39
CA LEU A 165 -3.09 7.20 0.63
C LEU A 165 -4.49 6.61 0.42
N LEU A 166 -5.42 6.82 1.36
CA LEU A 166 -6.83 6.45 1.19
C LEU A 166 -7.52 7.29 0.10
N VAL A 167 -7.16 8.57 -0.06
CA VAL A 167 -7.66 9.40 -1.18
C VAL A 167 -7.19 8.84 -2.52
N PHE A 168 -5.88 8.55 -2.68
CA PHE A 168 -5.36 7.88 -3.87
C PHE A 168 -6.10 6.56 -4.16
N TRP A 169 -6.30 5.75 -3.11
CA TRP A 169 -7.00 4.49 -3.24
C TRP A 169 -8.44 4.65 -3.73
N GLN A 170 -9.17 5.64 -3.22
CA GLN A 170 -10.56 5.88 -3.62
C GLN A 170 -10.66 6.48 -5.03
N LEU A 171 -9.72 7.34 -5.44
CA LEU A 171 -9.60 7.80 -6.83
C LEU A 171 -9.35 6.63 -7.78
N TRP A 172 -8.42 5.72 -7.42
CA TRP A 172 -8.16 4.50 -8.19
C TRP A 172 -9.40 3.61 -8.30
N LYS A 173 -10.14 3.42 -7.20
CA LYS A 173 -11.42 2.69 -7.20
C LYS A 173 -12.48 3.35 -8.06
N ALA A 174 -12.59 4.68 -8.05
CA ALA A 174 -13.54 5.42 -8.85
C ALA A 174 -13.24 5.27 -10.35
N ARG A 175 -11.97 5.38 -10.74
CA ARG A 175 -11.53 5.10 -12.11
C ARG A 175 -11.88 3.66 -12.53
N ASN A 176 -11.61 2.67 -11.68
CA ASN A 176 -11.94 1.28 -12.02
C ASN A 176 -13.44 1.05 -12.14
N ALA A 177 -14.25 1.67 -11.29
CA ALA A 177 -15.71 1.60 -11.37
C ALA A 177 -16.22 2.19 -12.69
N MET A 178 -15.65 3.31 -13.15
CA MET A 178 -15.99 3.87 -14.45
C MET A 178 -15.65 2.89 -15.59
N ILE A 179 -14.49 2.24 -15.56
CA ILE A 179 -14.06 1.34 -16.64
C ILE A 179 -14.86 0.05 -16.69
N PHE A 180 -15.09 -0.60 -15.55
CA PHE A 180 -15.70 -1.93 -15.50
C PHE A 180 -17.22 -1.89 -15.34
N ASN A 181 -17.75 -0.84 -14.71
CA ASN A 181 -19.17 -0.75 -14.35
C ASN A 181 -19.88 0.45 -14.97
N GLN A 182 -19.17 1.32 -15.73
CA GLN A 182 -19.71 2.59 -16.24
C GLN A 182 -20.27 3.48 -15.12
N GLU A 183 -19.75 3.34 -13.90
CA GLU A 183 -20.19 4.07 -12.72
C GLU A 183 -19.32 5.32 -12.52
N GLN A 184 -19.86 6.49 -12.88
CA GLN A 184 -19.20 7.76 -12.60
C GLN A 184 -19.45 8.19 -11.15
N ARG A 185 -18.37 8.39 -10.39
CA ARG A 185 -18.44 8.91 -9.02
C ARG A 185 -18.16 10.40 -8.99
N SER A 186 -18.89 11.12 -8.16
CA SER A 186 -18.61 12.53 -7.87
C SER A 186 -17.46 12.67 -6.86
N PRO A 187 -16.74 13.81 -6.83
CA PRO A 187 -15.68 14.07 -5.85
C PRO A 187 -16.14 13.87 -4.40
N ARG A 188 -17.32 14.39 -4.04
CA ARG A 188 -17.95 14.20 -2.72
C ARG A 188 -18.21 12.73 -2.39
N ARG A 189 -18.57 11.91 -3.40
CA ARG A 189 -18.76 10.46 -3.20
C ARG A 189 -17.44 9.75 -2.94
N VAL A 190 -16.37 10.16 -3.62
CA VAL A 190 -15.01 9.67 -3.37
C VAL A 190 -14.60 9.96 -1.93
N LEU A 191 -14.75 11.21 -1.47
CA LEU A 191 -14.43 11.61 -0.09
C LEU A 191 -15.28 10.88 0.95
N ARG A 192 -16.58 10.68 0.71
CA ARG A 192 -17.42 9.86 1.59
C ARG A 192 -16.88 8.45 1.75
N HIS A 193 -16.43 7.83 0.66
CA HIS A 193 -15.82 6.50 0.72
C HIS A 193 -14.44 6.50 1.38
N VAL A 194 -13.74 7.65 1.42
CA VAL A 194 -12.52 7.81 2.22
C VAL A 194 -12.90 7.78 3.70
N VAL A 195 -13.87 8.59 4.12
CA VAL A 195 -14.38 8.63 5.50
C VAL A 195 -14.86 7.25 5.95
N GLU A 196 -15.66 6.56 5.14
CA GLU A 196 -16.13 5.20 5.43
C GLU A 196 -14.96 4.22 5.63
N ASP A 197 -13.94 4.26 4.76
CA ASP A 197 -12.75 3.42 4.93
C ASP A 197 -11.96 3.80 6.20
N MET A 198 -11.91 5.09 6.54
CA MET A 198 -11.24 5.59 7.74
C MET A 198 -11.94 5.13 9.01
N ASP A 199 -13.26 5.24 9.09
CA ASP A 199 -14.06 4.76 10.22
C ASP A 199 -13.85 3.27 10.46
N ASN A 200 -13.84 2.48 9.38
CA ASN A 200 -13.56 1.05 9.45
C ASN A 200 -12.13 0.72 9.94
N TRP A 201 -11.24 1.71 9.97
CA TRP A 201 -9.83 1.57 10.33
C TRP A 201 -9.46 2.19 11.67
N ILE A 202 -10.36 2.94 12.32
CA ILE A 202 -10.10 3.62 13.59
C ILE A 202 -9.51 2.69 14.66
N SER A 203 -10.00 1.44 14.72
CA SER A 203 -9.53 0.42 15.67
C SER A 203 -8.06 0.03 15.52
N ARG A 204 -7.43 0.33 14.37
CA ARG A 204 -6.02 0.06 14.08
C ARG A 204 -5.10 1.17 14.61
N TYR A 205 -5.63 2.37 14.84
CA TYR A 205 -4.88 3.56 15.24
C TYR A 205 -5.12 3.91 16.72
N LYS A 206 -5.20 2.91 17.62
CA LYS A 206 -5.56 3.13 19.05
C LYS A 206 -4.70 4.16 19.78
N HIS A 207 -3.42 4.28 19.43
CA HIS A 207 -2.50 5.24 20.04
C HIS A 207 -2.52 6.63 19.37
N HIS A 208 -3.23 6.75 18.25
CA HIS A 208 -3.41 7.97 17.46
C HIS A 208 -4.89 8.18 17.10
N SER A 209 -5.81 7.73 17.97
CA SER A 209 -7.26 7.78 17.69
C SER A 209 -7.72 9.20 17.46
N ASP A 210 -7.25 10.13 18.29
CA ASP A 210 -7.66 11.53 18.25
C ASP A 210 -7.14 12.21 16.98
N HIS A 211 -5.93 11.83 16.55
CA HIS A 211 -5.37 12.28 15.29
C HIS A 211 -6.18 11.74 14.10
N TRP A 212 -6.55 10.46 14.14
CA TRP A 212 -7.37 9.84 13.10
C TRP A 212 -8.77 10.48 13.02
N SER A 213 -9.39 10.73 14.16
CA SER A 213 -10.67 11.45 14.26
C SER A 213 -10.58 12.86 13.69
N ALA A 214 -9.51 13.61 13.96
CA ALA A 214 -9.33 14.94 13.38
C ALA A 214 -9.30 14.93 11.84
N TRP A 215 -8.68 13.90 11.24
CA TRP A 215 -8.71 13.73 9.78
C TRP A 215 -10.09 13.30 9.26
N ILE A 216 -10.82 12.44 9.98
CA ILE A 216 -12.20 12.06 9.63
C ILE A 216 -13.12 13.30 9.65
N ASP A 217 -13.05 14.11 10.71
CA ASP A 217 -13.86 15.32 10.85
C ASP A 217 -13.57 16.31 9.72
N TYR A 218 -12.29 16.48 9.38
CA TYR A 218 -11.85 17.32 8.27
C TYR A 218 -12.40 16.86 6.91
N PHE A 219 -12.27 15.57 6.59
CA PHE A 219 -12.82 15.04 5.35
C PHE A 219 -14.35 15.05 5.33
N THR A 220 -15.00 14.83 6.47
CA THR A 220 -16.46 14.90 6.58
C THR A 220 -16.98 16.31 6.33
N ALA A 221 -16.28 17.34 6.83
CA ALA A 221 -16.61 18.74 6.56
C ALA A 221 -16.43 19.14 5.08
N SER A 222 -15.67 18.35 4.32
CA SER A 222 -15.34 18.58 2.90
C SER A 222 -16.30 17.90 1.92
N VAL A 223 -17.29 17.13 2.41
CA VAL A 223 -18.29 16.38 1.63
C VAL A 223 -19.59 17.16 1.47
#